data_AF-A2XI98-F1
#
_entry.id   AF-A2XI98-F1
#
_cell.length_a   1.000
_cell.length_b   1.000
_cell.length_c   1.000
_cell.angle_alpha   90.00
_cell.angle_beta   90.00
_cell.angle_gamma   90.00
#
_symmetry.space_group_name_H-M   'P 1'
#
loop_
_entity.id
_entity.type
_entity.pdbx_description
1 polymer ?
#
loop_
_entity_poly.entity_id
_entity_poly.type
_entity_poly.pdbx_seq_one_letter_code
_entity_poly.pdbx_strand_id
1 'polypeptide(L)'
;MDIEFTVQENRLWMLQCRTGKRTGKGAVKIAVDMVNEGLIDRRSAIKMVEPRHLDQLLHPQFESPSSYGDKVIATGLPASPGAAVGQIVFTADDAEAWHAQGKSVILYSP
;
A
#
# COMPACT_ATOMS: atom_id res chain seq x y z
N MET A 1 4.12 13.89 -11.80
CA MET A 1 2.88 14.68 -11.88
C MET A 1 1.78 13.78 -12.43
N ASP A 2 0.52 14.06 -12.12
CA ASP A 2 -0.63 13.49 -12.82
C ASP A 2 -1.23 14.60 -13.67
N ILE A 3 -1.28 14.38 -14.99
CA ILE A 3 -1.50 15.43 -15.99
C ILE A 3 -2.59 14.96 -16.95
N GLU A 4 -3.56 15.83 -17.19
CA GLU A 4 -4.53 15.69 -18.26
C GLU A 4 -4.23 16.75 -19.32
N PHE A 5 -4.16 16.34 -20.58
CA PHE A 5 -3.91 17.21 -21.71
C PHE A 5 -4.71 16.75 -22.93
N THR A 6 -4.92 17.65 -23.88
CA THR A 6 -5.50 17.32 -25.20
C THR A 6 -4.66 17.93 -26.31
N VAL A 7 -4.74 17.35 -27.52
CA VAL A 7 -4.12 17.90 -28.72
C VAL A 7 -5.23 18.20 -29.71
N GLN A 8 -5.41 19.46 -30.07
CA GLN A 8 -6.41 19.92 -31.02
C GLN A 8 -5.73 20.72 -32.11
N GLU A 9 -5.91 20.30 -33.38
CA GLU A 9 -5.35 20.97 -34.56
C GLU A 9 -3.84 21.23 -34.43
N ASN A 10 -3.08 20.19 -34.09
CA ASN A 10 -1.63 20.25 -33.83
C ASN A 10 -1.21 21.17 -32.67
N ARG A 11 -2.16 21.61 -31.83
CA ARG A 11 -1.89 22.41 -30.64
C ARG A 11 -2.10 21.60 -29.36
N LEU A 12 -1.06 21.52 -28.53
CA LEU A 12 -1.11 20.90 -27.21
C LEU A 12 -1.77 21.85 -26.20
N TRP A 13 -2.72 21.33 -25.44
CA TRP A 13 -3.43 22.02 -24.36
C TRP A 13 -3.30 21.23 -23.07
N MET A 14 -2.79 21.88 -22.02
CA MET A 14 -2.75 21.31 -20.67
C MET A 14 -4.07 21.61 -19.97
N LEU A 15 -4.81 20.57 -19.58
CA LEU A 15 -6.15 20.70 -19.00
C LEU A 15 -6.11 20.70 -17.47
N GLN A 16 -5.33 19.78 -16.89
CA GLN A 16 -5.18 19.66 -15.44
C GLN A 16 -3.78 19.18 -15.09
N CYS A 17 -3.24 19.71 -14.00
CA CYS A 17 -1.99 19.21 -13.43
C CYS A 17 -2.11 19.14 -11.92
N ARG A 18 -1.88 17.96 -11.35
CA ARG A 18 -1.90 17.74 -9.90
C ARG A 18 -0.76 16.86 -9.43
N THR A 19 -0.52 16.87 -8.13
CA THR A 19 0.39 15.91 -7.50
C THR A 19 -0.19 14.51 -7.67
N GLY A 20 0.50 13.67 -8.45
CA GLY A 20 0.02 12.33 -8.75
C GLY A 20 -0.04 11.46 -7.50
N LYS A 21 -1.18 10.79 -7.29
CA LYS A 21 -1.32 9.74 -6.28
C LYS A 21 -0.33 8.61 -6.59
N ARG A 22 0.21 7.99 -5.55
CA ARG A 22 1.22 6.93 -5.66
C ARG A 22 1.12 5.98 -4.48
N THR A 23 1.65 4.77 -4.65
CA THR A 23 1.85 3.82 -3.55
C THR A 23 3.05 4.24 -2.71
N GLY A 24 3.17 3.69 -1.49
CA GLY A 24 4.32 4.01 -0.64
C GLY A 24 5.67 3.63 -1.24
N LYS A 25 5.73 2.47 -1.90
CA LYS A 25 6.89 2.03 -2.69
C LYS A 25 7.25 3.02 -3.80
N GLY A 26 6.25 3.54 -4.52
CA GLY A 26 6.44 4.55 -5.56
C GLY A 26 6.92 5.90 -5.00
N ALA A 27 6.39 6.33 -3.85
CA ALA A 27 6.81 7.56 -3.18
C ALA A 27 8.29 7.54 -2.81
N VAL A 28 8.76 6.44 -2.19
CA VAL A 28 10.16 6.29 -1.79
C VAL A 28 11.08 6.28 -3.01
N LYS A 29 10.74 5.50 -4.04
CA LYS A 29 11.56 5.44 -5.26
C LYS A 29 11.73 6.81 -5.90
N ILE A 30 10.64 7.54 -6.11
CA ILE A 30 10.69 8.88 -6.72
C ILE A 30 11.51 9.85 -5.88
N ALA A 31 11.34 9.85 -4.55
CA ALA A 31 12.08 10.74 -3.67
C ALA A 31 13.60 10.47 -3.71
N VAL A 32 14.00 9.20 -3.76
CA VAL A 32 15.42 8.80 -3.90
C VAL A 32 15.97 9.20 -5.27
N ASP A 33 15.23 8.91 -6.35
CA ASP A 33 15.66 9.23 -7.71
C ASP A 33 15.84 10.75 -7.89
N MET A 34 14.91 11.58 -7.38
CA MET A 34 15.01 13.04 -7.45
C MET A 34 16.19 13.63 -6.68
N VAL A 35 16.63 13.00 -5.59
CA VAL A 35 17.86 13.40 -4.87
C VAL A 35 19.10 13.01 -5.68
N ASN A 36 19.12 11.80 -6.25
CA ASN A 36 20.22 11.31 -7.07
C ASN A 36 20.40 12.15 -8.35
N GLU A 37 19.30 12.62 -8.93
CA GLU A 37 19.27 13.54 -10.08
C GLU A 37 19.58 15.00 -9.70
N GLY A 38 19.72 15.31 -8.41
CA GLY A 38 20.03 16.66 -7.93
C GLY A 38 18.86 17.65 -8.05
N LEU A 39 17.63 17.17 -8.28
CA LEU A 39 16.44 18.01 -8.39
C LEU A 39 15.99 18.57 -7.04
N ILE A 40 16.23 17.82 -5.95
CA ILE A 40 15.88 18.20 -4.58
C ILE A 40 16.97 17.79 -3.59
N ASP A 41 16.99 18.44 -2.42
CA ASP A 41 17.83 18.03 -1.30
C ASP A 41 17.19 16.93 -0.45
N ARG A 42 17.99 16.25 0.37
CA ARG A 42 17.52 15.18 1.26
C ARG A 42 16.41 15.66 2.22
N ARG A 43 16.46 16.92 2.66
CA ARG A 43 15.45 17.49 3.57
C ARG A 43 14.09 17.63 2.90
N SER A 44 14.05 18.00 1.62
CA SER A 44 12.82 18.04 0.82
C SER A 44 12.31 16.64 0.51
N ALA A 45 13.20 15.69 0.22
CA ALA A 45 12.84 14.31 -0.08
C ALA A 45 12.07 13.64 1.08
N ILE A 46 12.48 13.87 2.33
CA ILE A 46 11.78 13.33 3.51
C ILE A 46 10.33 13.80 3.56
N LYS A 47 10.04 15.04 3.14
CA LYS A 47 8.67 15.59 3.13
C LYS A 47 7.80 15.03 2.00
N MET A 48 8.40 14.41 0.98
CA MET A 48 7.66 13.79 -0.12
C MET A 48 7.08 12.41 0.22
N VAL A 49 7.59 11.77 1.27
CA VAL A 49 7.13 10.45 1.73
C VAL A 49 6.27 10.63 2.98
N GLU A 50 4.96 10.64 2.79
CA GLU A 50 4.01 10.68 3.91
C GLU A 50 4.16 9.44 4.83
N PRO A 51 3.95 9.56 6.16
CA PRO A 51 4.08 8.43 7.08
C PRO A 51 3.28 7.17 6.66
N ARG A 52 2.05 7.34 6.17
CA ARG A 52 1.21 6.23 5.68
C ARG A 52 1.82 5.41 4.54
N HIS A 53 2.74 6.00 3.77
CA HIS A 53 3.46 5.30 2.71
C HIS A 53 4.47 4.32 3.28
N LEU A 54 5.02 4.62 4.45
CA LEU A 54 5.94 3.73 5.15
C LEU A 54 5.19 2.54 5.74
N ASP A 55 4.01 2.74 6.31
CA ASP A 55 3.17 1.65 6.84
C ASP A 55 2.87 0.58 5.77
N GLN A 56 2.62 1.00 4.52
CA GLN A 56 2.43 0.08 3.40
C GLN A 56 3.67 -0.77 3.07
N LEU A 57 4.86 -0.32 3.45
CA LEU A 57 6.12 -1.04 3.25
C LEU A 57 6.47 -1.95 4.43
N LEU A 58 5.92 -1.69 5.62
CA LEU A 58 6.20 -2.44 6.84
C LEU A 58 5.33 -3.68 7.00
N HIS A 59 4.16 -3.69 6.36
CA HIS A 59 3.19 -4.77 6.50
C HIS A 59 2.88 -5.44 5.15
N PRO A 60 2.68 -6.78 5.12
CA PRO A 60 2.17 -7.47 3.94
C PRO A 60 0.88 -6.82 3.43
N GLN A 61 0.71 -6.76 2.11
CA GLN A 61 -0.46 -6.20 1.44
C GLN A 61 -1.03 -7.23 0.47
N PHE A 62 -2.34 -7.24 0.27
CA PHE A 62 -2.93 -7.94 -0.87
C PHE A 62 -2.60 -7.20 -2.16
N GLU A 63 -2.30 -7.94 -3.22
CA GLU A 63 -1.87 -7.38 -4.51
C GLU A 63 -2.95 -6.49 -5.16
N SER A 64 -4.22 -6.90 -5.05
CA SER A 64 -5.35 -6.13 -5.56
C SER A 64 -6.56 -6.23 -4.63
N PRO A 65 -6.94 -5.14 -3.95
CA PRO A 65 -8.16 -5.10 -3.14
C PRO A 65 -9.44 -5.38 -3.94
N SER A 66 -9.45 -5.03 -5.22
CA SER A 66 -10.62 -5.22 -6.08
C SER A 66 -10.83 -6.66 -6.54
N SER A 67 -9.80 -7.52 -6.47
CA SER A 67 -9.91 -8.90 -6.96
C SER A 67 -10.69 -9.84 -6.04
N TYR A 68 -10.90 -9.46 -4.78
CA TYR A 68 -11.61 -10.27 -3.78
C TYR A 68 -12.91 -9.64 -3.30
N GLY A 69 -13.37 -8.54 -3.91
CA GLY A 69 -14.58 -7.82 -3.50
C GLY A 69 -15.80 -8.72 -3.35
N ASP A 70 -16.04 -9.60 -4.33
CA ASP A 70 -17.17 -10.53 -4.33
C ASP A 70 -17.05 -11.67 -3.30
N LYS A 71 -15.85 -11.85 -2.70
CA LYS A 71 -15.57 -12.87 -1.68
C LYS A 71 -15.61 -12.32 -0.26
N VAL A 72 -15.84 -11.02 -0.08
CA VAL A 72 -15.93 -10.39 1.24
C VAL A 72 -17.25 -10.79 1.89
N ILE A 73 -17.18 -11.50 3.02
CA ILE A 73 -18.35 -11.96 3.78
C ILE A 73 -18.68 -11.08 4.98
N ALA A 74 -17.74 -10.27 5.46
CA ALA A 74 -17.91 -9.37 6.61
C ALA A 74 -16.84 -8.26 6.62
N THR A 75 -17.13 -7.17 7.33
CA THR A 75 -16.20 -6.05 7.57
C THR A 75 -16.19 -5.71 9.06
N GLY A 76 -15.00 -5.68 9.67
CA GLY A 76 -14.80 -5.30 11.06
C GLY A 76 -14.09 -3.95 11.22
N LEU A 77 -13.71 -3.63 12.46
CA LEU A 77 -12.87 -2.46 12.74
C LEU A 77 -11.41 -2.75 12.36
N PRO A 78 -10.71 -1.83 11.67
CA PRO A 78 -9.32 -2.00 11.30
C PRO A 78 -8.39 -1.74 12.51
N ALA A 79 -8.29 -2.72 13.41
CA ALA A 79 -7.50 -2.60 14.65
C ALA A 79 -5.97 -2.56 14.41
N SER A 80 -5.48 -3.27 13.40
CA SER A 80 -4.07 -3.30 13.00
C SER A 80 -3.95 -3.40 11.47
N PRO A 81 -3.02 -2.64 10.84
CA PRO A 81 -2.83 -2.70 9.39
C PRO A 81 -2.08 -3.96 8.94
N GLY A 82 -2.43 -4.47 7.76
CA GLY A 82 -1.73 -5.58 7.11
C GLY A 82 -2.69 -6.62 6.53
N ALA A 83 -2.15 -7.48 5.67
CA ALA A 83 -2.82 -8.63 5.10
C ALA A 83 -2.30 -9.93 5.74
N ALA A 84 -3.22 -10.81 6.13
CA ALA A 84 -2.90 -12.14 6.65
C ALA A 84 -3.73 -13.20 5.92
N VAL A 85 -3.14 -14.37 5.71
CA VAL A 85 -3.79 -15.55 5.11
C VAL A 85 -3.39 -16.76 5.92
N GLY A 86 -4.37 -17.56 6.33
CA GLY A 86 -4.14 -18.75 7.14
C GLY A 86 -5.41 -19.53 7.38
N GLN A 87 -5.28 -20.65 8.09
CA GLN A 87 -6.39 -21.50 8.50
C GLN A 87 -6.99 -20.98 9.83
N ILE A 88 -8.31 -21.04 9.97
CA ILE A 88 -8.99 -20.54 11.17
C ILE A 88 -8.80 -21.53 12.33
N VAL A 89 -8.44 -21.01 13.50
CA VAL A 89 -8.42 -21.71 14.79
C VAL A 89 -9.14 -20.87 15.85
N PHE A 90 -9.62 -21.53 16.90
CA PHE A 90 -10.49 -20.91 17.91
C PHE A 90 -9.85 -20.80 19.30
N THR A 91 -8.62 -21.30 19.45
CA THR A 91 -7.86 -21.25 20.71
C THR A 91 -6.43 -20.80 20.44
N ALA A 92 -5.82 -20.16 21.44
CA ALA A 92 -4.42 -19.75 21.35
C ALA A 92 -3.48 -20.98 21.29
N ASP A 93 -3.79 -22.03 22.06
CA ASP A 93 -3.03 -23.28 22.08
C ASP A 93 -2.98 -23.95 20.69
N ASP A 94 -4.12 -23.97 19.97
CA ASP A 94 -4.17 -24.50 18.60
C ASP A 94 -3.37 -23.62 17.62
N ALA A 95 -3.44 -22.29 17.78
CA ALA A 95 -2.67 -21.36 16.96
C ALA A 95 -1.16 -21.60 17.11
N GLU A 96 -0.68 -21.76 18.35
CA GLU A 96 0.73 -22.05 18.62
C GLU A 96 1.15 -23.42 18.09
N ALA A 97 0.35 -24.47 18.35
CA ALA A 97 0.65 -25.83 17.90
C ALA A 97 0.71 -25.93 16.37
N TRP A 98 -0.17 -25.24 15.65
CA TRP A 98 -0.19 -25.24 14.18
C TRP A 98 0.92 -24.37 13.60
N HIS A 99 1.23 -23.24 14.25
CA HIS A 99 2.38 -22.43 13.87
C HIS A 99 3.69 -23.22 14.01
N ALA A 100 3.86 -23.99 15.09
CA ALA A 100 5.01 -24.87 15.29
C ALA A 100 5.14 -25.98 14.22
N GLN A 101 4.03 -26.36 13.57
CA GLN A 101 4.01 -27.26 12.42
C GLN A 101 4.28 -26.57 11.08
N GLY A 102 4.55 -25.24 11.08
CA GLY A 102 4.78 -24.45 9.88
C GLY A 102 3.52 -24.03 9.14
N LYS A 103 2.33 -24.12 9.76
CA LYS A 103 1.07 -23.66 9.16
C LYS A 103 0.85 -22.18 9.45
N SER A 104 0.31 -21.46 8.46
CA SER A 104 -0.22 -20.11 8.67
C SER A 104 -1.62 -20.20 9.28
N VAL A 105 -1.88 -19.46 10.35
CA VAL A 105 -3.12 -19.52 11.12
C VAL A 105 -3.75 -18.14 11.31
N ILE A 106 -5.07 -18.12 11.47
CA ILE A 106 -5.88 -16.97 11.85
C ILE A 106 -6.64 -17.36 13.12
N LEU A 107 -6.30 -16.72 14.25
CA LEU A 107 -7.03 -16.90 15.50
C LEU A 107 -8.32 -16.09 15.47
N TYR A 108 -9.44 -16.74 15.73
CA TYR A 108 -10.72 -16.08 15.98
C TYR A 108 -11.11 -16.25 17.45
N SER A 109 -11.38 -15.12 18.12
CA SER A 109 -11.91 -15.07 19.47
C SER A 109 -13.08 -14.07 19.54
N PRO A 110 -14.13 -14.34 20.33
CA PRO A 110 -15.23 -13.41 20.57
C PRO A 110 -14.84 -12.20 21.42
#